data_AF-A0A1B2RYT8-F1
#
_entry.id   AF-A0A1B2RYT8-F1
#
_cell.length_a   1.000
_cell.length_b   1.000
_cell.length_c   1.000
_cell.angle_alpha   90.00
_cell.angle_beta   90.00
_cell.angle_gamma   90.00
#
_symmetry.space_group_name_H-M   'P 1'
#
loop_
_entity.id
_entity.type
_entity.pdbx_description
1 polymer ?
#
loop_
_entity_poly.entity_id
_entity_poly.type
_entity_poly.pdbx_seq_one_letter_code
_entity_poly.pdbx_strand_id
1 'polypeptide(L)'
;MIEDSYLAVLFDADGTIAISVSKTTQADSQKSKVAGQIDRLRHSKGYNQLYLKITSVNDSNLNFIVSSYGFGKIYVEKSPYKNGKLTKPKYNWTINSYEEIVLFYEYLKNYPLKSVKIE
;
A
#
# COMPACT_ATOMS: atom_id res chain seq x y z
N MET A 1 -26.63 -5.79 3.84
CA MET A 1 -25.52 -6.66 3.41
C MET A 1 -24.71 -5.86 2.41
N ILE A 2 -23.43 -5.65 2.70
CA ILE A 2 -22.53 -5.00 1.76
C ILE A 2 -22.31 -6.01 0.64
N GLU A 3 -22.27 -5.55 -0.62
CA GLU A 3 -21.84 -6.43 -1.71
C GLU A 3 -20.42 -6.87 -1.41
N ASP A 4 -20.26 -8.15 -1.12
CA ASP A 4 -19.01 -8.72 -0.64
C ASP A 4 -17.85 -8.55 -1.64
N SER A 5 -18.11 -8.10 -2.88
CA SER A 5 -17.10 -7.81 -3.90
C SER A 5 -16.61 -6.35 -3.95
N TYR A 6 -17.20 -5.42 -3.19
CA TYR A 6 -16.91 -3.99 -3.30
C TYR A 6 -15.42 -3.67 -3.15
N LEU A 7 -14.78 -4.22 -2.11
CA LEU A 7 -13.36 -3.98 -1.84
C LEU A 7 -12.49 -4.57 -2.96
N ALA A 8 -12.83 -5.75 -3.48
CA ALA A 8 -12.10 -6.34 -4.61
C ALA A 8 -12.18 -5.43 -5.85
N VAL A 9 -13.37 -4.94 -6.22
CA VAL A 9 -13.56 -4.05 -7.37
C VAL A 9 -12.81 -2.73 -7.20
N LEU A 10 -12.90 -2.13 -6.02
CA LEU A 10 -12.19 -0.88 -5.73
C LEU A 10 -10.67 -1.06 -5.74
N PHE A 11 -10.18 -2.16 -5.16
CA PHE A 11 -8.76 -2.47 -5.16
C PHE A 11 -8.27 -2.80 -6.58
N ASP A 12 -9.11 -3.42 -7.40
CA ASP A 12 -8.76 -3.71 -8.79
C ASP A 12 -8.64 -2.43 -9.64
N ALA A 13 -9.42 -1.38 -9.32
CA ALA A 13 -9.30 -0.09 -9.97
C ALA A 13 -8.10 0.72 -9.45
N ASP A 14 -8.04 0.96 -8.13
CA ASP A 14 -7.18 1.98 -7.50
C ASP A 14 -6.12 1.39 -6.55
N GLY A 15 -6.13 0.07 -6.36
CA GLY A 15 -5.24 -0.62 -5.46
C GLY A 15 -3.82 -0.74 -6.00
N THR A 16 -2.85 -0.77 -5.08
CA THR A 16 -1.44 -1.00 -5.35
C THR A 16 -0.95 -2.15 -4.48
N ILE A 17 -0.24 -3.10 -5.08
CA ILE A 17 0.55 -4.12 -4.39
C ILE A 17 2.01 -3.74 -4.59
N ALA A 18 2.76 -3.56 -3.51
CA ALA A 18 4.16 -3.19 -3.57
C ALA A 18 5.00 -4.04 -2.60
N ILE A 19 6.18 -4.44 -3.05
CA ILE A 19 7.22 -5.03 -2.19
C ILE A 19 8.33 -3.99 -2.09
N SER A 20 8.54 -3.49 -0.88
CA SER A 20 9.58 -2.49 -0.58
C SER A 20 10.71 -3.13 0.24
N VAL A 21 11.91 -2.54 0.19
CA VAL A 21 13.04 -2.94 1.05
C VAL A 21 13.21 -1.87 2.13
N SER A 22 13.03 -2.24 3.40
CA SER A 22 13.15 -1.30 4.53
C SER A 22 14.53 -1.27 5.19
N LYS A 23 15.55 -1.90 4.59
CA LYS A 23 16.91 -1.93 5.14
C LYS A 23 17.58 -0.55 5.03
N THR A 24 17.96 0.02 6.16
CA THR A 24 18.80 1.21 6.23
C THR A 24 20.05 0.88 7.06
N THR A 25 21.23 1.17 6.54
CA THR A 25 22.48 1.15 7.30
C THR A 25 23.29 2.39 6.96
N GLN A 26 24.08 2.89 7.91
CA GLN A 26 24.93 4.07 7.70
C GLN A 26 25.92 3.84 6.54
N ALA A 27 26.42 2.61 6.37
CA ALA A 27 27.33 2.22 5.30
C ALA A 27 26.64 2.22 3.92
N ASP A 28 25.40 1.73 3.84
CA ASP A 28 24.63 1.68 2.59
C ASP A 28 24.14 3.07 2.13
N SER A 29 23.98 4.02 3.07
CA SER A 29 23.53 5.39 2.79
C SER A 29 24.61 6.31 2.21
N GLN A 30 25.89 5.91 2.28
CA GLN A 30 27.02 6.74 1.81
C GLN A 30 27.35 6.54 0.33
N LYS A 31 26.96 5.39 -0.26
CA LYS A 31 27.24 5.06 -1.65
C LYS A 31 26.14 5.62 -2.56
N SER A 32 26.51 6.55 -3.45
CA SER A 32 25.57 7.19 -4.36
C SER A 32 25.33 6.38 -5.65
N LYS A 33 24.24 6.70 -6.35
CA LYS A 33 23.91 6.22 -7.70
C LYS A 33 23.74 4.69 -7.78
N VAL A 34 24.00 4.13 -8.96
CA VAL A 34 23.74 2.73 -9.33
C VAL A 34 24.50 1.74 -8.44
N ALA A 35 25.75 2.04 -8.09
CA ALA A 35 26.57 1.16 -7.23
C ALA A 35 25.97 1.00 -5.82
N GLY A 36 25.51 2.10 -5.20
CA GLY A 36 24.81 2.04 -3.92
C GLY A 36 23.44 1.36 -4.02
N GLN A 37 22.76 1.44 -5.17
CA GLN A 37 21.53 0.68 -5.39
C GLN A 37 21.79 -0.82 -5.44
N ILE A 38 22.81 -1.26 -6.17
CA ILE A 38 23.20 -2.68 -6.27
C ILE A 38 23.58 -3.22 -4.88
N ASP A 39 24.42 -2.52 -4.12
CA ASP A 39 24.84 -2.97 -2.79
C ASP A 39 23.66 -3.05 -1.81
N ARG A 40 22.73 -2.09 -1.82
CA ARG A 40 21.50 -2.16 -1.01
C ARG A 40 20.66 -3.38 -1.35
N LEU A 41 20.51 -3.69 -2.64
CA LEU A 41 19.77 -4.87 -3.10
C LEU A 41 20.48 -6.18 -2.72
N ARG A 42 21.81 -6.22 -2.79
CA ARG A 42 22.58 -7.41 -2.34
C ARG A 42 22.37 -7.70 -0.87
N HIS A 43 22.20 -6.66 -0.06
CA HIS A 43 22.06 -6.78 1.38
C HIS A 43 20.61 -6.77 1.88
N SER A 44 19.60 -6.71 0.99
CA SER A 44 18.19 -6.53 1.35
C SER A 44 17.47 -7.80 1.80
N LYS A 45 18.10 -8.98 1.67
CA LYS A 45 17.47 -10.26 2.01
C LYS A 45 16.94 -10.23 3.45
N GLY A 46 15.65 -10.55 3.62
CA GLY A 46 14.96 -10.54 4.91
C GLY A 46 14.37 -9.19 5.32
N TYR A 47 14.59 -8.12 4.55
CA TYR A 47 14.07 -6.77 4.81
C TYR A 47 12.98 -6.36 3.79
N ASN A 48 12.46 -7.32 3.03
CA ASN A 48 11.33 -7.09 2.13
C ASN A 48 10.06 -6.92 2.95
N GLN A 49 9.27 -5.89 2.63
CA GLN A 49 8.00 -5.57 3.26
C GLN A 49 6.94 -5.54 2.16
N LEU A 50 5.98 -6.46 2.24
CA LEU A 50 4.79 -6.43 1.41
C LEU A 50 3.84 -5.37 1.96
N TYR A 51 3.35 -4.52 1.08
CA TYR A 51 2.49 -3.41 1.42
C TYR A 51 1.42 -3.25 0.35
N LEU A 52 0.18 -3.11 0.78
CA LEU A 52 -0.96 -2.86 -0.11
C LEU A 52 -1.60 -1.53 0.25
N LYS A 53 -2.09 -0.82 -0.76
CA LYS A 53 -2.57 0.55 -0.62
C LYS A 53 -3.72 0.87 -1.56
N ILE A 54 -4.69 1.64 -1.07
CA ILE A 54 -5.61 2.42 -1.90
C ILE A 54 -5.40 3.90 -1.55
N THR A 55 -5.18 4.74 -2.56
CA THR A 55 -5.03 6.20 -2.38
C THR A 55 -6.28 6.89 -2.88
N SER A 56 -6.88 7.76 -2.08
CA SER A 56 -8.09 8.51 -2.46
C SER A 56 -8.01 9.96 -2.00
N VAL A 57 -8.68 10.85 -2.73
CA VAL A 57 -8.95 12.24 -2.28
C VAL A 57 -10.24 12.33 -1.45
N ASN A 58 -11.03 11.26 -1.43
CA ASN A 58 -12.26 11.11 -0.66
C ASN A 58 -12.02 10.10 0.47
N ASP A 59 -12.10 10.55 1.72
CA ASP A 59 -11.90 9.74 2.91
C ASP A 59 -13.07 8.78 3.18
N SER A 60 -14.28 9.11 2.72
CA SER A 60 -15.51 8.38 3.01
C SER A 60 -15.45 6.95 2.50
N ASN A 61 -14.91 6.75 1.29
CA ASN A 61 -14.72 5.42 0.71
C ASN A 61 -13.73 4.59 1.53
N LEU A 62 -12.66 5.21 2.03
CA LEU A 62 -11.65 4.50 2.81
C LEU A 62 -12.15 4.17 4.22
N ASN A 63 -12.87 5.10 4.85
CA ASN A 63 -13.51 4.87 6.14
C ASN A 63 -14.56 3.75 6.05
N PHE A 64 -15.32 3.70 4.94
CA PHE A 64 -16.23 2.59 4.66
C PHE A 64 -15.51 1.24 4.62
N ILE A 65 -14.31 1.16 4.03
CA ILE A 65 -13.51 -0.08 4.03
C ILE A 65 -13.17 -0.49 5.47
N VAL A 66 -12.61 0.44 6.26
CA VAL A 66 -12.18 0.10 7.63
C VAL A 66 -13.37 -0.33 8.49
N SER A 67 -14.50 0.37 8.40
CA SER A 67 -15.69 0.05 9.20
C SER A 67 -16.37 -1.26 8.78
N SER A 68 -16.31 -1.61 7.50
CA SER A 68 -17.01 -2.78 6.95
C SER A 68 -16.20 -4.06 7.05
N TYR A 69 -14.88 -3.98 6.82
CA TYR A 69 -14.01 -5.15 6.74
C TYR A 69 -13.16 -5.34 8.00
N GLY A 70 -13.01 -4.32 8.84
CA GLY A 70 -12.37 -4.44 10.15
C GLY A 70 -10.84 -4.51 10.14
N PHE A 71 -10.18 -4.20 9.01
CA PHE A 71 -8.72 -4.20 8.90
C PHE A 71 -8.17 -3.04 8.07
N GLY A 72 -6.86 -2.81 8.21
CA GLY A 72 -6.14 -1.74 7.57
C GLY A 72 -6.29 -0.40 8.31
N LYS A 73 -5.39 0.51 7.96
CA LYS A 73 -5.28 1.83 8.62
C LYS A 73 -5.34 2.92 7.59
N ILE A 74 -5.99 4.02 7.94
CA ILE A 74 -6.02 5.24 7.13
C ILE A 74 -5.02 6.23 7.70
N TYR A 75 -4.15 6.77 6.85
CA TYR A 75 -3.36 7.94 7.17
C TYR A 75 -3.50 9.02 6.11
N VAL A 76 -3.31 10.26 6.55
CA VAL A 76 -3.35 11.46 5.71
C VAL A 76 -1.92 11.89 5.39
N GLU A 77 -1.64 12.18 4.12
CA GLU A 77 -0.36 12.79 3.75
C GLU A 77 -0.21 14.18 4.38
N LYS A 78 0.88 14.39 5.11
CA LYS A 78 1.10 15.57 5.97
C LYS A 78 1.28 16.90 5.20
N SER A 79 1.59 16.87 3.90
CA SER A 79 1.78 18.10 3.13
C SER A 79 0.70 18.23 2.06
N PRO A 80 -0.27 19.14 2.24
CA PRO A 80 -1.10 19.58 1.15
C PRO A 80 -0.34 20.56 0.23
N TYR A 81 0.96 20.82 0.43
CA TYR A 81 1.71 21.72 -0.44
C TYR A 81 2.56 20.93 -1.43
N LYS A 82 2.26 21.10 -2.71
CA LYS A 82 3.12 20.65 -3.83
C LYS A 82 3.49 21.86 -4.67
N ASN A 83 4.79 22.15 -4.78
CA ASN A 83 5.32 23.30 -5.52
C ASN A 83 4.69 24.65 -5.07
N GLY A 84 4.50 24.84 -3.76
CA GLY A 84 3.93 26.06 -3.19
C GLY A 84 2.40 26.22 -3.36
N LYS A 85 1.71 25.26 -3.97
CA LYS A 85 0.25 25.27 -4.11
C LYS A 85 -0.42 24.32 -3.12
N LEU A 86 -1.52 24.77 -2.54
CA LEU A 86 -2.40 23.93 -1.73
C LEU A 86 -3.08 22.89 -2.63
N THR A 87 -2.95 21.63 -2.25
CA THR A 87 -3.51 20.44 -2.88
C THR A 87 -4.49 19.80 -1.91
N LYS A 88 -5.52 19.16 -2.45
CA LYS A 88 -6.46 18.37 -1.64
C LYS A 88 -5.68 17.34 -0.81
N PRO A 89 -6.08 17.09 0.45
CA PRO A 89 -5.48 16.03 1.25
C PRO A 89 -5.62 14.70 0.51
N LYS A 90 -4.59 13.86 0.65
CA LYS A 90 -4.60 12.48 0.15
C LYS A 90 -4.70 11.54 1.33
N TYR A 91 -5.70 10.68 1.26
CA TYR A 91 -5.96 9.63 2.24
C TYR A 91 -5.46 8.32 1.67
N ASN A 92 -4.86 7.52 2.53
CA ASN A 92 -4.23 6.27 2.15
C ASN A 92 -4.71 5.20 3.10
N TRP A 93 -5.49 4.25 2.58
CA TRP A 93 -5.79 3.02 3.29
C TRP A 93 -4.68 2.02 3.01
N THR A 94 -4.17 1.37 4.05
CA THR A 94 -3.03 0.47 3.92
C THR A 94 -3.11 -0.74 4.83
N ILE A 95 -2.55 -1.84 4.33
CA ILE A 95 -2.22 -3.03 5.10
C ILE A 95 -0.75 -3.39 4.87
N ASN A 96 -0.06 -3.75 5.95
CA ASN A 96 1.37 -4.09 5.91
C ASN A 96 1.77 -5.16 6.92
N SER A 97 0.90 -5.50 7.86
CA SER A 97 1.10 -6.64 8.75
C SER A 97 0.78 -7.93 8.02
N TYR A 98 1.46 -9.01 8.41
CA TYR A 98 1.21 -10.33 7.85
C TYR A 98 -0.25 -10.75 8.04
N GLU A 99 -0.80 -10.48 9.23
CA GLU A 99 -2.16 -10.82 9.62
C GLU A 99 -3.20 -10.13 8.72
N GLU A 100 -3.07 -8.82 8.48
CA GLU A 100 -3.99 -8.09 7.61
C GLU A 100 -3.86 -8.51 6.14
N ILE A 101 -2.64 -8.84 5.70
CA ILE A 101 -2.39 -9.35 4.34
C ILE A 101 -3.07 -10.71 4.16
N VAL A 102 -2.98 -11.60 5.14
CA VAL A 102 -3.66 -12.90 5.11
C VAL A 102 -5.17 -12.70 5.06
N LEU A 103 -5.74 -11.81 5.88
CA LEU A 103 -7.17 -11.50 5.82
C LEU A 103 -7.61 -11.03 4.43
N PHE A 104 -6.84 -10.12 3.83
CA PHE A 104 -7.13 -9.63 2.49
C PHE A 104 -6.97 -10.73 1.42
N TYR A 105 -5.99 -11.62 1.56
CA TYR A 105 -5.81 -12.75 0.66
C TYR A 105 -6.98 -13.75 0.74
N GLU A 106 -7.43 -14.11 1.94
CA GLU A 106 -8.61 -14.97 2.12
C GLU A 106 -9.88 -14.33 1.56
N TYR A 107 -10.02 -13.01 1.69
CA TYR A 107 -11.07 -12.24 1.03
C TYR A 107 -11.01 -12.39 -0.50
N LEU A 108 -9.84 -12.20 -1.11
CA LEU A 108 -9.66 -12.29 -2.57
C LEU A 108 -9.85 -13.69 -3.14
N LYS A 109 -9.73 -14.76 -2.34
CA LYS A 109 -10.10 -16.12 -2.81
C LYS A 109 -11.59 -16.22 -3.16
N ASN A 110 -12.44 -15.50 -2.42
CA ASN A 110 -13.88 -15.46 -2.67
C ASN A 110 -14.23 -14.42 -3.75
N TYR A 111 -13.47 -13.31 -3.80
CA TYR A 111 -13.68 -12.19 -4.72
C TYR A 111 -12.38 -11.87 -5.48
N PRO A 112 -12.01 -12.69 -6.47
CA PRO A 112 -10.74 -12.53 -7.18
C PRO A 112 -10.72 -11.23 -8.00
N LEU A 113 -9.56 -10.56 -7.99
CA LEU A 113 -9.32 -9.41 -8.87
C LEU A 113 -9.40 -9.86 -10.34
N LYS A 114 -9.81 -8.94 -11.23
CA LYS A 114 -10.04 -9.22 -12.65
C LYS A 114 -9.00 -8.56 -13.56
N SER A 115 -8.22 -7.60 -13.06
CA SER A 115 -7.15 -6.96 -13.82
C SER A 115 -5.82 -7.73 -13.74
N VAL A 116 -4.84 -7.24 -14.51
CA VAL A 116 -3.43 -7.68 -14.54
C VAL A 116 -2.72 -7.67 -13.18
N LYS A 117 -3.36 -7.20 -12.11
CA LYS A 117 -2.81 -7.23 -10.74
C LYS A 117 -2.65 -8.66 -10.19
N ILE A 118 -3.31 -9.66 -10.78
CA ILE A 118 -3.25 -11.08 -10.37
C ILE A 118 -2.87 -12.03 -11.53
N GLU A 119 -2.68 -11.55 -12.75
CA GLU A 119 -2.23 -12.41 -13.88
C GLU A 119 -0.84 -13.04 -13.67
#